data_AF-A0A2T5NNY6-F1
#
_entry.id   AF-A0A2T5NNY6-F1
#
_cell.length_a   1.000
_cell.length_b   1.000
_cell.length_c   1.000
_cell.angle_alpha   90.00
_cell.angle_beta   90.00
_cell.angle_gamma   90.00
#
_symmetry.space_group_name_H-M   'P 1'
#
loop_
_entity.id
_entity.type
_entity.pdbx_description
1 polymer ?
#
loop_
_entity_poly.entity_id
_entity_poly.type
_entity_poly.pdbx_seq_one_letter_code
_entity_poly.pdbx_strand_id
1 'polypeptide(L)'
;MNAQATPVLLQLQDLLQELRANAQGRPELEALCHKLDRRYLEVDEGLTRSVLRFHSATQSLQALMSLLLSCPDTKTLNGEQIAALLEPVRQELQAAHKLICKVM
;
A
#
# COMPACT_ATOMS: atom_id res chain seq x y z
N MET A 1 28.30 -1.19 -2.78
CA MET A 1 27.55 -2.44 -2.49
C MET A 1 26.28 -2.03 -1.77
N ASN A 2 25.17 -1.88 -2.50
CA ASN A 2 23.87 -1.69 -1.86
C ASN A 2 23.48 -3.07 -1.34
N ALA A 3 23.60 -3.29 -0.03
CA ALA A 3 22.95 -4.41 0.61
C ALA A 3 21.46 -4.28 0.29
N GLN A 4 20.96 -5.10 -0.63
CA GLN A 4 19.53 -5.27 -0.82
C GLN A 4 19.04 -5.88 0.48
N ALA A 5 18.66 -5.02 1.43
CA ALA A 5 18.04 -5.44 2.66
C ALA A 5 16.82 -6.27 2.27
N THR A 6 16.80 -7.54 2.66
CA THR A 6 15.67 -8.42 2.42
C THR A 6 14.44 -7.71 2.96
N PRO A 7 13.36 -7.54 2.17
CA PRO A 7 12.16 -6.85 2.62
C PRO A 7 11.70 -7.39 3.98
N VAL A 8 11.42 -6.50 4.93
CA VAL A 8 11.10 -6.86 6.33
C VAL A 8 9.96 -7.88 6.42
N LEU A 9 8.99 -7.81 5.51
CA LEU A 9 7.90 -8.80 5.41
C LEU A 9 8.41 -10.22 5.08
N LEU A 10 9.37 -10.36 4.17
CA LEU A 10 9.97 -11.66 3.86
C LEU A 10 10.73 -12.24 5.06
N GLN A 11 11.47 -11.39 5.80
CA GLN A 11 12.13 -11.84 7.04
C GLN A 11 11.11 -12.29 8.10
N LEU A 12 9.97 -11.60 8.20
CA LEU A 12 8.86 -11.98 9.09
C LEU A 12 8.21 -13.30 8.67
N GLN A 13 8.06 -13.54 7.37
CA GLN A 13 7.54 -14.79 6.84
C GLN A 13 8.45 -15.98 7.20
N ASP A 14 9.77 -15.81 7.04
CA ASP A 14 10.75 -16.83 7.40
C ASP A 14 10.68 -17.17 8.90
N LEU A 15 10.61 -16.15 9.77
CA LEU A 15 10.46 -16.31 11.21
C LEU A 15 9.15 -17.02 11.61
N LEU A 16 8.04 -16.72 10.93
CA LEU A 16 6.77 -17.41 11.17
C LEU A 16 6.84 -18.88 10.76
N GLN A 17 7.58 -19.19 9.70
CA GLN A 17 7.79 -20.56 9.26
C GLN A 17 8.64 -21.36 10.27
N GLU A 18 9.70 -20.76 10.80
CA GLU A 18 10.49 -21.35 11.91
C GLU A 18 9.65 -21.54 13.18
N LEU A 19 8.82 -20.56 13.53
CA LEU A 19 7.91 -20.64 14.67
C LEU A 19 6.93 -21.81 14.51
N ARG A 20 6.37 -21.99 13.32
CA ARG A 20 5.47 -23.11 12.99
C ARG A 20 6.14 -24.47 13.16
N ALA A 21 7.38 -24.60 12.67
CA ALA A 21 8.15 -25.83 12.82
C ALA A 21 8.39 -26.16 14.30
N ASN A 22 8.69 -25.15 15.13
CA ASN A 22 8.91 -25.33 16.57
C ASN A 22 7.61 -25.54 17.38
N ALA A 23 6.48 -25.10 16.86
CA ALA A 23 5.17 -25.28 17.49
C ALA A 23 4.59 -26.68 17.26
N GLN A 24 5.15 -27.48 16.34
CA GLN A 24 4.59 -28.76 15.95
C GLN A 24 4.42 -29.72 17.15
N GLY A 25 3.21 -30.27 17.29
CA GLY A 25 2.85 -31.14 18.40
C GLY A 25 2.50 -30.39 19.70
N ARG A 26 2.42 -29.06 19.66
CA ARG A 26 2.02 -28.20 20.79
C ARG A 26 0.78 -27.39 20.38
N PRO A 27 -0.44 -27.91 20.62
CA PRO A 27 -1.68 -27.35 20.04
C PRO A 27 -1.91 -25.87 20.34
N GLU A 28 -1.54 -25.42 21.54
CA GLU A 28 -1.68 -24.02 21.97
C GLU A 28 -0.74 -23.09 21.19
N LEU A 29 0.49 -23.54 20.92
CA LEU A 29 1.46 -22.79 20.11
C LEU A 29 1.10 -22.83 18.63
N GLU A 30 0.58 -23.94 18.13
CA GLU A 30 0.07 -24.04 16.75
C GLU A 30 -1.09 -23.06 16.53
N ALA A 31 -2.03 -22.97 17.48
CA ALA A 31 -3.12 -22.01 17.44
C ALA A 31 -2.63 -20.55 17.46
N LEU A 32 -1.56 -20.25 18.20
CA LEU A 32 -0.93 -18.93 18.19
C LEU A 32 -0.23 -18.65 16.86
N CYS A 33 0.50 -19.62 16.30
CA CYS A 33 1.13 -19.50 14.99
C CYS A 33 0.10 -19.19 13.90
N HIS A 34 -1.04 -19.89 13.89
CA HIS A 34 -2.12 -19.63 12.93
C HIS A 34 -2.71 -18.23 13.07
N LYS A 35 -2.86 -17.70 14.30
CA LYS A 35 -3.31 -16.32 14.50
C LYS A 35 -2.30 -15.32 13.96
N LEU A 36 -1.00 -15.57 14.17
CA LEU A 36 0.07 -14.71 13.66
C LEU A 36 0.16 -14.77 12.12
N ASP A 37 0.06 -15.95 11.52
CA ASP A 37 0.02 -16.12 10.06
C ASP A 37 -1.13 -15.33 9.43
N ARG A 38 -2.32 -15.43 10.04
CA ARG A 38 -3.48 -14.65 9.58
C ARG A 38 -3.24 -13.16 9.67
N ARG A 39 -2.67 -12.67 10.77
CA ARG A 39 -2.33 -11.25 10.93
C ARG A 39 -1.27 -10.79 9.93
N TYR A 40 -0.26 -11.62 9.67
CA TYR A 40 0.74 -11.35 8.64
C TYR A 40 0.09 -11.16 7.26
N LEU A 41 -0.81 -12.07 6.86
CA LEU A 41 -1.52 -11.97 5.58
C LEU A 41 -2.40 -10.72 5.51
N GLU A 42 -3.11 -10.36 6.58
CA GLU A 42 -3.93 -9.15 6.65
C GLU A 42 -3.08 -7.87 6.48
N VAL A 43 -1.87 -7.85 7.07
CA VAL A 43 -0.91 -6.76 6.95
C VAL A 43 -0.34 -6.68 5.53
N ASP A 44 0.11 -7.80 4.96
CA ASP A 44 0.68 -7.87 3.61
C ASP A 44 -0.33 -7.43 2.55
N GLU A 45 -1.59 -7.88 2.67
CA GLU A 45 -2.67 -7.46 1.79
C GLU A 45 -2.96 -5.95 1.94
N GLY A 46 -2.99 -5.45 3.18
CA GLY A 46 -3.18 -4.02 3.46
C GLY A 46 -2.09 -3.14 2.85
N LEU A 47 -0.83 -3.56 2.95
CA LEU A 47 0.31 -2.88 2.35
C LEU A 47 0.27 -2.94 0.82
N THR A 48 0.01 -4.12 0.24
CA THR A 48 -0.14 -4.29 -1.21
C THR A 48 -1.23 -3.39 -1.78
N ARG A 49 -2.41 -3.36 -1.15
CA ARG A 49 -3.51 -2.46 -1.53
C ARG A 49 -3.09 -1.00 -1.42
N SER A 50 -2.36 -0.62 -0.38
CA SER A 50 -1.86 0.75 -0.20
C SER A 50 -0.92 1.16 -1.33
N VAL A 51 0.05 0.31 -1.68
CA VAL A 51 1.00 0.55 -2.79
C VAL A 51 0.26 0.71 -4.12
N LEU A 52 -0.72 -0.15 -4.42
CA LEU A 52 -1.52 -0.05 -5.64
C LEU A 52 -2.29 1.28 -5.72
N ARG A 53 -2.84 1.74 -4.59
CA ARG A 53 -3.53 3.04 -4.54
C ARG A 53 -2.58 4.22 -4.74
N PHE A 54 -1.39 4.20 -4.14
CA PHE A 54 -0.37 5.22 -4.41
C PHE A 54 0.05 5.25 -5.88
N HIS A 55 0.21 4.08 -6.49
CA HIS A 55 0.54 3.97 -7.90
C HIS A 55 -0.58 4.56 -8.78
N SER A 56 -1.84 4.22 -8.49
CA SER A 56 -3.01 4.79 -9.18
C SER A 56 -3.10 6.32 -9.05
N ALA A 57 -2.88 6.85 -7.84
CA ALA A 57 -2.84 8.29 -7.58
C ALA A 57 -1.72 8.97 -8.39
N THR A 58 -0.54 8.34 -8.47
CA THR A 58 0.60 8.83 -9.23
C THR A 58 0.31 8.87 -10.73
N GLN A 59 -0.27 7.79 -11.28
CA GLN A 59 -0.66 7.74 -12.68
C GLN A 59 -1.72 8.80 -13.01
N SER A 60 -2.68 9.00 -12.12
CA SER A 60 -3.73 10.02 -12.27
C SER A 60 -3.15 11.43 -12.27
N LEU A 61 -2.18 11.72 -11.38
CA LEU A 61 -1.42 12.99 -11.40
C LEU A 61 -0.63 13.18 -12.70
N GLN A 62 0.03 12.14 -13.19
CA GLN A 62 0.79 12.19 -14.45
C GLN A 62 -0.12 12.45 -15.67
N ALA A 63 -1.28 11.79 -15.72
CA ALA A 63 -2.29 12.05 -16.75
C ALA A 63 -2.80 13.49 -16.69
N LEU A 64 -3.03 14.01 -15.48
CA LEU A 64 -3.42 15.39 -15.24
C LEU A 64 -2.39 16.40 -15.70
N MET A 65 -1.13 16.20 -15.33
CA MET A 65 -0.03 17.05 -15.79
C MET A 65 0.05 17.05 -17.31
N SER A 66 -0.11 15.88 -17.95
CA SER A 66 -0.08 15.77 -19.41
C SER A 66 -1.24 16.54 -20.05
N LEU A 67 -2.45 16.48 -19.48
CA LEU A 67 -3.61 17.25 -19.95
C LEU A 67 -3.44 18.76 -19.77
N LEU A 68 -2.86 19.19 -18.64
CA LEU A 68 -2.56 20.60 -18.37
C LEU A 68 -1.50 21.14 -19.32
N LEU A 69 -0.44 20.37 -19.58
CA LEU A 69 0.62 20.73 -20.52
C LEU A 69 0.15 20.72 -21.99
N SER A 70 -0.90 19.93 -22.28
CA SER A 70 -1.51 19.87 -23.62
C SER A 70 -2.67 20.87 -23.80
N CYS A 71 -3.03 21.64 -22.77
CA CYS A 71 -4.05 22.66 -22.89
C CYS A 71 -3.49 23.86 -23.67
N PRO A 72 -4.22 24.35 -24.70
CA PRO A 72 -3.83 25.57 -25.38
C PRO A 72 -3.90 26.77 -24.43
N ASP A 73 -2.95 27.70 -24.53
CA ASP A 73 -2.79 28.89 -23.67
C ASP A 73 -4.06 29.76 -23.53
N THR A 74 -5.05 29.56 -24.40
CA THR A 74 -6.33 30.27 -24.44
C THR A 74 -7.40 29.72 -23.49
N LYS A 75 -7.21 28.53 -22.90
CA LYS A 75 -8.13 27.95 -21.91
C LYS A 75 -7.51 27.93 -20.53
N THR A 76 -7.76 28.96 -19.74
CA THR A 76 -7.47 28.96 -18.30
C THR A 76 -8.46 28.08 -17.57
N LEU A 77 -7.98 27.02 -16.93
CA LEU A 77 -8.78 26.24 -15.98
C LEU A 77 -8.99 27.08 -14.72
N ASN A 78 -10.24 27.20 -14.28
CA ASN A 78 -10.54 27.88 -13.02
C ASN A 78 -10.22 26.98 -11.81
N GLY A 79 -10.18 27.56 -10.61
CA GLY A 79 -9.82 26.83 -9.39
C GLY A 79 -10.75 25.65 -9.06
N GLU A 80 -12.03 25.74 -9.42
CA GLU A 80 -13.01 24.66 -9.23
C GLU A 80 -12.75 23.47 -10.16
N GLN A 81 -12.38 23.73 -11.42
CA GLN A 81 -12.02 22.69 -12.38
C GLN A 81 -10.73 21.99 -11.97
N ILE A 82 -9.74 22.73 -11.47
CA ILE A 82 -8.51 22.15 -10.93
C ILE A 82 -8.81 21.29 -9.71
N ALA A 83 -9.67 21.75 -8.81
CA ALA A 83 -10.09 20.97 -7.64
C ALA A 83 -10.83 19.69 -8.03
N ALA A 84 -11.77 19.76 -8.98
CA ALA A 84 -12.50 18.60 -9.48
C ALA A 84 -11.59 17.56 -10.12
N LEU A 85 -10.55 18.01 -10.82
CA LEU A 85 -9.55 17.13 -11.42
C LEU A 85 -8.65 16.45 -10.38
N LEU A 86 -8.25 17.16 -9.31
CA LEU A 86 -7.39 16.62 -8.26
C LEU A 86 -8.13 15.73 -7.25
N GLU A 87 -9.46 15.79 -7.21
CA GLU A 87 -10.28 15.07 -6.23
C GLU A 87 -10.07 13.54 -6.24
N PRO A 88 -10.02 12.84 -7.38
CA PRO A 88 -9.73 11.40 -7.42
C PRO A 88 -8.36 11.04 -6.83
N VAL A 89 -7.34 11.87 -7.09
CA VAL A 89 -5.99 11.70 -6.52
C VAL A 89 -6.05 11.83 -5.00
N ARG A 90 -6.73 12.85 -4.49
CA ARG A 90 -6.93 13.08 -3.06
C ARG A 90 -7.61 11.88 -2.40
N GLN A 91 -8.64 11.33 -3.03
CA GLN A 91 -9.38 10.17 -2.51
C GLN A 91 -8.50 8.92 -2.43
N GLU A 92 -7.71 8.63 -3.47
CA GLU A 92 -6.79 7.49 -3.47
C GLU A 92 -5.69 7.62 -2.42
N LEU A 93 -5.09 8.82 -2.28
CA LEU A 93 -4.10 9.09 -1.24
C LEU A 93 -4.68 8.95 0.17
N GLN A 94 -5.90 9.46 0.41
CA GLN A 94 -6.56 9.30 1.70
C GLN A 94 -6.92 7.85 2.01
N ALA A 95 -7.35 7.08 1.00
CA ALA A 95 -7.66 5.66 1.16
C ALA A 95 -6.38 4.85 1.46
N ALA A 96 -5.27 5.15 0.78
CA ALA A 96 -3.97 4.53 1.04
C ALA A 96 -3.47 4.86 2.45
N HIS A 97 -3.54 6.14 2.86
CA HIS A 97 -3.17 6.57 4.21
C HIS A 97 -3.97 5.83 5.30
N LYS A 98 -5.30 5.71 5.12
CA LYS A 98 -6.15 4.96 6.07
C LYS A 98 -5.77 3.48 6.18
N LEU A 99 -5.32 2.86 5.09
CA LEU A 99 -4.86 1.47 5.10
C LEU A 99 -3.53 1.33 5.82
N ILE A 100 -2.57 2.24 5.58
CA ILE A 100 -1.30 2.28 6.31
C ILE A 100 -1.54 2.45 7.82
N CYS A 101 -2.38 3.41 8.24
CA CYS A 101 -2.68 3.64 9.66
C CYS A 101 -3.46 2.51 10.34
N LYS A 102 -4.04 1.57 9.60
CA LYS A 102 -4.67 0.37 10.19
C LYS A 102 -3.68 -0.77 10.39
N VAL A 103 -2.55 -0.70 9.69
CA VAL A 103 -1.48 -1.70 9.68
C VAL A 103 -0.36 -1.33 10.65
N MET A 104 -0.05 -0.02 10.77
CA MET A 104 0.84 0.56 11.79
C MET A 104 0.13 0.73 13.13
#